data_AF-A0A2A4YPI2-F1
#
_entry.id   AF-A0A2A4YPI2-F1
#
_cell.length_a   1.000
_cell.length_b   1.000
_cell.length_c   1.000
_cell.angle_alpha   90.00
_cell.angle_beta   90.00
_cell.angle_gamma   90.00
#
_symmetry.space_group_name_H-M   'P 1'
#
loop_
_entity.id
_entity.type
_entity.pdbx_description
1 polymer ?
#
loop_
_entity_poly.entity_id
_entity_poly.type
_entity_poly.pdbx_seq_one_letter_code
_entity_poly.pdbx_strand_id
1 'polypeptide(L)' 'MTIFTSNKAAKLSKLTGFFAKHSISANMRRAEKELNKCSDRTLEDLGMSRGDIHEKIWGQV' A
#
# COMPACT_ATOMS: atom_id res chain seq x y z
N MET A 1 10.69 -43.36 -13.64
CA MET A 1 11.57 -42.17 -13.61
C MET A 1 10.76 -40.97 -14.10
N THR A 2 10.01 -40.30 -13.22
CA THR A 2 9.24 -39.10 -13.57
C THR A 2 10.04 -37.86 -13.18
N ILE A 3 10.54 -37.16 -14.19
CA ILE A 3 11.24 -35.89 -14.08
C ILE A 3 10.23 -34.78 -13.71
N PHE A 4 10.44 -34.16 -12.55
CA PHE A 4 9.67 -33.02 -12.05
C PHE A 4 9.82 -31.81 -13.00
N THR A 5 8.81 -31.56 -13.83
CA THR A 5 8.76 -30.34 -14.65
C THR A 5 8.35 -29.18 -13.75
N SER A 6 9.31 -28.37 -13.33
CA SER A 6 9.05 -27.19 -12.49
C SER A 6 8.27 -26.13 -13.26
N ASN A 7 7.10 -25.75 -12.73
CA ASN A 7 6.21 -24.71 -13.23
C ASN A 7 6.85 -23.30 -13.08
N LYS A 8 7.64 -22.90 -14.08
CA LYS A 8 8.30 -21.58 -14.15
C LYS A 8 7.31 -20.41 -14.27
N ALA A 9 6.12 -20.65 -14.82
CA ALA A 9 5.07 -19.65 -14.99
C ALA A 9 4.44 -19.20 -13.65
N ALA A 10 4.28 -20.11 -12.68
CA ALA A 10 3.69 -19.79 -11.38
C ALA A 10 4.60 -18.93 -10.47
N LYS A 11 5.94 -18.94 -10.68
CA LYS A 11 6.86 -18.08 -9.91
C LYS A 11 6.83 -16.62 -10.37
N LEU A 12 6.61 -16.36 -11.65
CA LEU A 12 6.56 -15.01 -12.20
C LEU A 12 5.29 -14.25 -11.76
N SER A 13 4.13 -14.92 -11.73
CA SER A 13 2.87 -14.30 -11.29
C SER A 13 2.85 -13.94 -9.79
N LYS A 14 3.57 -14.70 -8.97
CA LYS A 14 3.66 -14.44 -7.53
C LYS A 14 4.58 -13.28 -7.21
N LEU A 15 5.64 -13.11 -8.00
CA LEU A 15 6.55 -11.96 -7.91
C LEU A 15 5.86 -10.67 -8.37
N THR A 16 5.16 -10.66 -9.52
CA THR A 16 4.43 -9.45 -9.98
C THR A 16 3.41 -8.97 -8.95
N GLY A 17 2.65 -9.90 -8.34
CA GLY A 17 1.70 -9.58 -7.28
C GLY A 17 2.35 -9.06 -6.00
N PHE A 18 3.57 -9.49 -5.67
CA PHE A 18 4.31 -9.00 -4.50
C PHE A 18 4.86 -7.59 -4.73
N PHE A 19 5.44 -7.33 -5.90
CA PHE A 19 5.92 -5.98 -6.25
C PHE A 19 4.79 -4.96 -6.35
N ALA A 20 3.64 -5.34 -6.90
CA ALA A 20 2.44 -4.48 -6.93
C ALA A 20 1.94 -4.15 -5.50
N LYS A 21 1.91 -5.14 -4.61
CA LYS A 21 1.56 -4.91 -3.19
C LYS A 21 2.57 -4.00 -2.50
N HIS A 22 3.86 -4.17 -2.76
CA HIS A 22 4.92 -3.36 -2.18
C HIS A 22 4.90 -1.90 -2.67
N SER A 23 4.66 -1.67 -3.97
CA SER A 23 4.60 -0.32 -4.54
C SER A 23 3.38 0.44 -4.01
N ILE A 24 2.23 -0.23 -3.85
CA ILE A 24 1.04 0.34 -3.19
C ILE A 24 1.37 0.74 -1.75
N SER A 25 2.00 -0.15 -0.97
CA SER A 25 2.39 0.13 0.41
C SER A 25 3.37 1.31 0.54
N ALA A 26 4.32 1.43 -0.39
CA ALA A 26 5.25 2.56 -0.42
C ALA A 26 4.55 3.89 -0.73
N ASN A 27 3.58 3.88 -1.64
CA ASN A 27 2.77 5.07 -1.98
C ASN A 27 1.87 5.47 -0.81
N MET A 28 1.24 4.51 -0.13
CA MET A 28 0.44 4.76 1.08
C MET A 28 1.27 5.41 2.19
N ARG A 29 2.47 4.89 2.46
CA ARG A 29 3.41 5.51 3.43
C ARG A 29 3.79 6.94 3.07
N ARG A 30 3.99 7.23 1.78
CA ARG A 30 4.29 8.60 1.33
C ARG A 30 3.09 9.51 1.53
N ALA A 31 1.89 9.06 1.16
CA ALA A 31 0.65 9.81 1.38
C ALA A 31 0.45 10.14 2.87
N GLU A 32 0.67 9.17 3.76
CA GLU A 32 0.55 9.35 5.21
C GLU A 32 1.55 10.39 5.73
N LYS A 33 2.78 10.35 5.22
CA LYS A 33 3.81 11.32 5.59
C LYS A 33 3.49 12.73 5.11
N GLU A 34 2.98 12.89 3.89
CA GLU A 34 2.61 14.20 3.36
C GLU A 34 1.39 14.77 4.08
N LEU A 35 0.36 13.97 4.33
CA LEU A 35 -0.81 14.37 5.11
C LEU A 35 -0.45 14.76 6.55
N ASN A 36 0.49 14.06 7.18
CA ASN A 36 0.97 14.45 8.50
C ASN A 36 1.77 15.77 8.53
N LYS A 37 2.31 16.23 7.39
CA LYS A 37 2.97 17.54 7.30
C LYS A 37 1.97 18.68 7.04
N CYS A 38 0.78 18.36 6.54
CA CYS A 38 -0.25 19.37 6.33
C CYS A 38 -0.68 20.00 7.67
N SER A 39 -1.11 21.26 7.59
CA SER A 39 -1.70 21.95 8.73
C SER A 39 -3.10 21.40 9.01
N ASP A 40 -3.55 21.54 10.25
CA ASP A 40 -4.84 20.98 10.67
C ASP A 40 -6.00 21.61 9.90
N ARG A 41 -5.89 22.89 9.49
CA ARG A 41 -6.88 23.53 8.60
C ARG A 41 -6.98 22.85 7.23
N THR A 42 -5.85 22.45 6.64
CA THR A 42 -5.85 21.72 5.37
C THR A 42 -6.44 20.31 5.53
N LEU A 43 -6.21 19.68 6.68
CA LEU A 43 -6.83 18.40 7.01
C LEU A 43 -8.36 18.56 7.20
N GLU A 44 -8.80 19.62 7.87
CA GLU A 44 -10.21 19.98 8.03
C GLU A 44 -10.89 20.26 6.68
N ASP A 45 -10.24 20.99 5.77
CA ASP A 45 -10.75 21.25 4.43
C ASP A 45 -10.94 19.95 3.61
N LEU A 46 -10.11 18.94 3.90
CA LEU A 46 -10.23 17.59 3.33
C LEU A 46 -11.25 16.69 4.08
N GLY A 47 -11.88 17.20 5.12
CA GLY A 47 -12.85 16.47 5.95
C GLY A 47 -12.23 15.32 6.73
N MET A 48 -10.98 15.46 7.20
CA MET A 48 -10.29 14.44 7.98
C MET A 48 -9.59 15.04 9.20
N SER A 49 -9.57 14.30 10.31
CA SER A 49 -8.72 14.64 11.45
C SER A 49 -7.38 13.90 11.36
N ARG A 50 -6.37 14.37 12.10
CA ARG A 50 -5.04 13.75 12.14
C ARG A 50 -5.08 12.30 12.64
N GLY A 51 -6.04 11.96 13.50
CA GLY A 51 -6.27 10.59 13.97
C GLY A 51 -6.79 9.66 12.87
N ASP A 52 -7.54 10.21 11.91
CA ASP A 52 -8.18 9.43 10.84
C ASP A 52 -7.25 9.17 9.65
N ILE A 53 -6.10 9.86 9.57
CA ILE A 53 -5.15 9.75 8.44
C ILE A 53 -4.73 8.30 8.25
N HIS A 54 -4.38 7.61 9.35
CA HIS A 54 -3.90 6.23 9.28
C HIS A 54 -5.00 5.29 8.75
N GLU A 55 -6.20 5.40 9.29
CA GLU A 55 -7.35 4.58 8.91
C GLU A 55 -7.79 4.84 7.46
N LYS A 56 -7.81 6.10 6.99
CA LYS A 56 -8.17 6.42 5.60
C LYS A 56 -7.17 5.92 4.57
N ILE A 57 -5.89 5.79 4.95
CA ILE A 57 -4.81 5.38 4.03
C ILE A 57 -4.63 3.87 4.00
N TRP A 58 -4.67 3.23 5.17
CA TRP A 58 -4.45 1.79 5.31
C TRP A 58 -5.75 0.98 5.26
N GLY A 59 -6.90 1.65 5.40
CA GLY A 59 -8.21 1.04 5.59
C GLY A 59 -8.50 0.78 7.07
N GLN A 60 -9.79 0.62 7.40
CA GLN A 60 -10.19 0.02 8.67
C GLN A 60 -9.64 -1.40 8.73
N VAL A 61 -8.84 -1.68 9.75
CA VAL A 61 -8.38 -3.04 10.10
C VAL A 61 -9.50 -3.78 10.79
#